data_AF-A0A4Q3DQV2-F1
#
_entry.id   AF-A0A4Q3DQV2-F1
#
_cell.length_a   1.000
_cell.length_b   1.000
_cell.length_c   1.000
_cell.angle_alpha   90.00
_cell.angle_beta   90.00
_cell.angle_gamma   90.00
#
_symmetry.space_group_name_H-M   'P 1'
#
loop_
_entity.id
_entity.type
_entity.pdbx_description
1 polymer ?
#
loop_
_entity_poly.entity_id
_entity_poly.type
_entity_poly.pdbx_seq_one_letter_code
_entity_poly.pdbx_strand_id
1 'polypeptide(L)'
;MTWVDETVSLKFDEAKKAEEDDIRQRHIELQLNKSSEFYEAYNSYLLSHSWQAKRSLVLKRAGGLCEGCGTKPATQVHHTSYKHLYDEFLFELVAVCDSCHERLHLEVASEDGQPAERDDEITF
;
A
#
# COMPACT_ATOMS: atom_id res chain seq x y z
N MET A 1 53.96 11.92 -1.24
CA MET A 1 53.29 11.51 0.02
C MET A 1 52.34 12.62 0.40
N THR A 2 51.10 12.60 -0.12
CA THR A 2 50.11 13.66 0.17
C THR A 2 49.52 13.39 1.54
N TRP A 3 50.04 14.10 2.54
CA TRP A 3 49.41 14.23 3.84
C TRP A 3 48.15 15.08 3.66
N VAL A 4 47.00 14.44 3.45
CA VAL A 4 45.73 15.11 3.69
C VAL A 4 45.69 15.34 5.19
N ASP A 5 45.60 16.60 5.59
CA ASP A 5 45.40 16.97 6.98
C ASP A 5 44.21 16.15 7.52
N GLU A 6 44.47 15.29 8.50
CA GLU A 6 43.51 14.33 9.04
C GLU A 6 42.25 15.06 9.54
N THR A 7 42.39 16.32 9.99
CA THR A 7 41.27 17.16 10.41
C THR A 7 40.41 17.64 9.25
N VAL A 8 40.98 17.80 8.05
CA VAL A 8 40.25 18.15 6.83
C VAL A 8 39.47 16.94 6.30
N SER A 9 40.06 15.74 6.36
CA SER A 9 39.37 14.49 5.99
C SER A 9 38.18 14.23 6.92
N LEU A 10 38.38 14.35 8.23
CA LEU A 10 37.30 14.15 9.21
C LEU A 10 36.15 15.13 9.02
N LYS A 11 36.44 16.42 8.78
CA LYS A 11 35.40 17.42 8.50
C LYS A 11 34.64 17.13 7.20
N PHE A 12 35.32 16.61 6.18
CA PHE A 12 34.67 16.21 4.93
C PHE A 12 33.75 15.00 5.15
N ASP A 13 34.20 14.00 5.89
CA ASP A 13 33.40 12.81 6.20
C ASP A 13 32.20 13.13 7.07
N GLU A 14 32.35 14.02 8.06
CA GLU A 14 31.24 14.54 8.87
C GLU A 14 30.22 15.32 8.04
N ALA A 15 30.67 16.21 7.16
CA ALA A 15 29.79 16.98 6.28
C ALA A 15 29.04 16.07 5.29
N LYS A 16 29.74 15.10 4.69
CA LYS A 16 29.16 14.10 3.80
C LYS A 16 28.11 13.27 4.52
N LYS A 17 28.41 12.79 5.73
CA LYS A 17 27.45 12.01 6.53
C LYS A 17 26.22 12.84 6.91
N ALA A 18 26.41 14.10 7.29
CA ALA A 18 25.29 15.00 7.60
C ALA A 18 24.39 15.25 6.38
N GLU A 19 24.98 15.39 5.18
CA GLU A 19 24.24 15.50 3.92
C GLU A 19 23.48 14.21 3.59
N GLU A 20 24.11 13.04 3.73
CA GLU A 20 23.45 11.74 3.54
C GLU A 20 22.28 11.54 4.51
N ASP A 21 22.43 11.94 5.77
CA ASP A 21 21.40 11.86 6.79
C ASP A 21 20.22 12.81 6.49
N ASP A 22 20.48 14.03 6.01
CA ASP A 22 19.45 14.98 5.55
C ASP A 22 18.66 14.45 4.36
N ILE A 23 19.35 13.90 3.35
CA ILE A 23 18.69 13.29 2.19
C ILE A 23 17.80 12.13 2.64
N ARG A 24 18.29 11.28 3.56
CA ARG A 24 17.51 10.17 4.10
C ARG A 24 16.27 10.66 4.85
N GLN A 25 16.40 11.66 5.71
CA GLN A 25 15.27 12.22 6.45
C GLN A 25 14.22 12.83 5.53
N ARG A 26 14.65 13.62 4.54
CA ARG A 26 13.75 14.18 3.52
C ARG A 26 12.99 13.10 2.76
N HIS A 27 13.66 12.00 2.41
CA HIS A 27 13.01 10.88 1.74
C HIS A 27 11.96 10.20 2.62
N ILE A 28 12.27 9.96 3.90
CA ILE A 28 11.32 9.42 4.88
C ILE A 28 10.10 10.33 5.01
N GLU A 29 10.31 11.63 5.16
CA GLU A 29 9.22 12.61 5.29
C GLU A 29 8.32 12.63 4.05
N LEU A 30 8.91 12.64 2.85
CA LEU A 30 8.15 12.59 1.60
C LEU A 30 7.36 11.28 1.46
N GLN A 31 7.95 10.14 1.84
CA GLN A 31 7.24 8.85 1.84
C GLN A 31 6.07 8.83 2.84
N LEU A 32 6.28 9.33 4.06
CA LEU A 32 5.23 9.42 5.08
C LEU A 32 4.10 10.36 4.65
N ASN A 33 4.44 11.52 4.10
CA ASN A 33 3.45 12.48 3.61
C ASN A 33 2.66 11.90 2.43
N LYS A 34 3.33 11.29 1.45
CA LYS A 34 2.70 10.61 0.31
C LYS A 34 1.76 9.49 0.79
N SER A 35 2.17 8.72 1.80
CA SER A 35 1.34 7.69 2.42
C SER A 35 0.10 8.28 3.12
N SER A 36 0.26 9.37 3.86
CA SER A 36 -0.86 10.08 4.51
C SER A 36 -1.85 10.63 3.50
N GLU A 37 -1.38 11.36 2.49
CA GLU A 37 -2.22 11.91 1.41
C GLU A 37 -2.93 10.80 0.64
N PHE A 38 -2.22 9.70 0.33
CA PHE A 38 -2.80 8.52 -0.29
C PHE A 38 -3.92 7.93 0.57
N TYR A 39 -3.67 7.73 1.87
CA TYR A 39 -4.66 7.17 2.78
C TYR A 39 -5.91 8.04 2.88
N GLU A 40 -5.76 9.36 2.97
CA GLU A 40 -6.87 10.32 2.97
C GLU A 40 -7.69 10.28 1.67
N ALA A 41 -7.00 10.31 0.52
CA ALA A 41 -7.64 10.24 -0.79
C ALA A 41 -8.37 8.89 -1.00
N TYR A 42 -7.73 7.79 -0.61
CA TYR A 42 -8.28 6.45 -0.71
C TYR A 42 -9.52 6.27 0.17
N ASN A 43 -9.47 6.70 1.43
CA ASN A 43 -10.64 6.64 2.30
C ASN A 43 -11.80 7.51 1.78
N SER A 44 -11.47 8.69 1.25
CA SER A 44 -12.47 9.56 0.61
C SER A 44 -13.11 8.90 -0.60
N TYR A 45 -12.32 8.18 -1.41
CA TYR A 45 -12.81 7.40 -2.54
C TYR A 45 -13.74 6.27 -2.11
N LEU A 46 -13.40 5.52 -1.05
CA LEU A 46 -14.26 4.45 -0.51
C LEU A 46 -15.61 4.98 0.01
N LEU A 47 -15.69 6.27 0.36
CA LEU A 47 -16.95 6.92 0.73
C LEU A 47 -17.73 7.50 -0.46
N SER A 48 -17.13 7.53 -1.65
CA SER A 48 -17.71 8.15 -2.83
C SER A 48 -18.87 7.34 -3.44
N HIS A 49 -19.79 8.02 -4.13
CA HIS A 49 -20.87 7.38 -4.87
C HIS A 49 -20.35 6.39 -5.94
N SER A 50 -19.22 6.69 -6.57
CA SER A 50 -18.65 5.84 -7.63
C SER A 50 -18.21 4.47 -7.09
N TRP A 51 -17.53 4.46 -5.94
CA TRP A 51 -17.17 3.23 -5.26
C TRP A 51 -18.40 2.48 -4.75
N GLN A 52 -19.34 3.17 -4.11
CA GLN A 52 -20.56 2.52 -3.61
C GLN A 52 -21.39 1.87 -4.72
N ALA A 53 -21.40 2.45 -5.93
CA ALA A 53 -21.99 1.86 -7.11
C ALA A 53 -21.26 0.58 -7.55
N LYS A 54 -19.93 0.61 -7.68
CA LYS A 54 -19.10 -0.57 -7.98
C LYS A 54 -19.31 -1.66 -6.93
N ARG A 55 -19.22 -1.32 -5.65
CA ARG A 55 -19.45 -2.23 -4.51
C ARG A 55 -20.79 -2.94 -4.60
N SER A 56 -21.86 -2.21 -4.91
CA SER A 56 -23.19 -2.78 -5.06
C SER A 56 -23.29 -3.78 -6.23
N LEU A 57 -22.62 -3.48 -7.35
CA LEU A 57 -22.57 -4.39 -8.51
C LEU A 57 -21.82 -5.69 -8.18
N VAL A 58 -20.70 -5.60 -7.47
CA VAL A 58 -19.89 -6.76 -7.06
C VAL A 58 -20.67 -7.67 -6.10
N LEU A 59 -21.30 -7.09 -5.07
CA LEU A 59 -22.13 -7.86 -4.13
C LEU A 59 -23.35 -8.50 -4.83
N LYS A 60 -23.96 -7.80 -5.78
CA LYS A 60 -25.07 -8.33 -6.59
C LYS A 60 -24.60 -9.49 -7.47
N ARG A 61 -23.43 -9.38 -8.13
CA ARG A 61 -22.83 -10.45 -8.93
C ARG A 61 -22.64 -11.72 -8.09
N ALA A 62 -22.16 -11.57 -6.87
CA ALA A 62 -21.89 -12.67 -5.96
C ALA A 62 -23.16 -13.30 -5.33
N GLY A 63 -24.35 -12.76 -5.61
CA GLY A 63 -25.60 -13.24 -5.01
C GLY A 63 -25.63 -13.13 -3.49
N GLY A 64 -24.82 -12.21 -2.90
CA GLY A 64 -24.69 -12.05 -1.46
C GLY A 64 -23.87 -13.13 -0.75
N LEU A 65 -23.23 -14.07 -1.47
CA LEU A 65 -22.35 -15.09 -0.88
C LEU A 65 -20.87 -14.71 -1.06
N CYS A 66 -20.05 -15.04 -0.07
CA CYS A 66 -18.62 -14.88 -0.12
C CYS A 66 -18.02 -15.73 -1.26
N GLU A 67 -17.35 -15.08 -2.22
CA GLU A 67 -16.69 -15.75 -3.35
C GLU A 67 -15.43 -16.52 -2.91
N GLY A 68 -14.88 -16.23 -1.72
CA GLY A 68 -13.73 -16.95 -1.17
C GLY A 68 -14.09 -18.28 -0.49
N CYS A 69 -15.09 -18.30 0.39
CA CYS A 69 -15.47 -19.51 1.15
C CYS A 69 -16.77 -20.18 0.69
N GLY A 70 -17.60 -19.50 -0.10
CA GLY A 70 -18.88 -20.02 -0.61
C GLY A 70 -19.97 -20.27 0.42
N THR A 71 -19.71 -20.06 1.71
CA THR A 71 -20.61 -20.50 2.80
C THR A 71 -21.15 -19.37 3.67
N LYS A 72 -20.46 -18.23 3.72
CA LYS A 72 -20.85 -17.06 4.52
C LYS A 72 -21.38 -15.94 3.64
N PRO A 73 -22.22 -15.02 4.17
CA PRO A 73 -22.59 -13.80 3.47
C PRO A 73 -21.36 -12.96 3.10
N ALA A 74 -21.36 -12.37 1.90
CA ALA A 74 -20.37 -11.36 1.55
C ALA A 74 -20.72 -10.02 2.20
N THR A 75 -19.80 -9.48 3.00
CA THR A 75 -19.94 -8.23 3.75
C THR A 75 -19.01 -7.13 3.23
N GLN A 76 -17.91 -7.54 2.58
CA GLN A 76 -16.87 -6.66 2.07
C GLN A 76 -16.64 -6.89 0.58
N VAL A 77 -16.02 -5.90 -0.07
CA VAL A 77 -15.44 -6.03 -1.40
C VAL A 77 -13.94 -5.80 -1.28
N HIS A 78 -13.16 -6.75 -1.77
CA HIS A 78 -11.71 -6.74 -1.72
C HIS A 78 -11.14 -6.45 -3.11
N HIS A 79 -10.16 -5.57 -3.19
CA HIS A 79 -9.37 -5.35 -4.40
C HIS A 79 -8.32 -6.44 -4.56
N THR A 80 -8.34 -7.15 -5.69
CA THR A 80 -7.29 -8.12 -6.04
C THR A 80 -6.11 -7.48 -6.79
N SER A 81 -6.30 -6.24 -7.28
CA SER A 81 -5.27 -5.39 -7.86
C SER A 81 -5.62 -3.91 -7.64
N TYR A 82 -4.59 -3.07 -7.50
CA TYR A 82 -4.71 -1.60 -7.40
C TYR A 82 -4.29 -0.88 -8.68
N LYS A 83 -3.98 -1.60 -9.76
CA LYS A 83 -3.46 -1.05 -11.02
C LYS A 83 -4.34 0.04 -11.65
N HIS A 84 -5.66 -0.09 -11.50
CA HIS A 84 -6.64 0.86 -12.00
C HIS A 84 -7.40 1.54 -10.86
N LEU A 85 -6.76 1.78 -9.71
CA LEU A 85 -7.38 2.44 -8.56
C LEU A 85 -8.14 3.71 -9.00
N TYR A 86 -9.36 3.87 -8.49
CA TYR A 86 -10.35 4.90 -8.88
C TYR A 86 -11.14 4.63 -10.18
N ASP A 87 -10.65 3.74 -11.06
CA ASP A 87 -11.32 3.31 -12.30
C ASP A 87 -11.25 1.78 -12.50
N GLU A 88 -11.42 1.03 -11.41
CA GLU A 88 -11.23 -0.42 -11.39
C GLU A 88 -12.27 -1.16 -12.22
N PHE A 89 -11.84 -2.24 -12.85
CA PHE A 89 -12.75 -3.20 -13.46
C PHE A 89 -13.44 -4.05 -12.39
N LEU A 90 -14.69 -4.46 -12.63
CA LEU A 90 -15.43 -5.28 -11.66
C LEU A 90 -14.76 -6.65 -11.39
N PHE A 91 -13.96 -7.17 -12.31
CA PHE A 91 -13.24 -8.44 -12.12
C PHE A 91 -11.98 -8.29 -11.22
N GLU A 92 -11.53 -7.06 -10.96
CA GLU A 92 -10.46 -6.75 -10.00
C GLU A 92 -11.01 -6.64 -8.56
N LEU A 93 -12.32 -6.85 -8.40
CA LEU A 93 -13.04 -6.75 -7.14
C LEU A 93 -13.72 -8.07 -6.82
N VAL A 94 -13.58 -8.54 -5.58
CA VAL A 94 -14.16 -9.80 -5.11
C VAL A 94 -15.00 -9.58 -3.85
N ALA A 95 -16.21 -10.14 -3.81
CA ALA A 95 -17.11 -10.10 -2.68
C ALA A 95 -16.72 -11.15 -1.64
N VAL A 96 -16.38 -10.73 -0.42
CA VAL A 96 -15.89 -11.64 0.63
C VAL A 96 -16.55 -11.37 1.98
N CYS A 97 -16.56 -12.38 2.85
CA CYS A 97 -16.91 -12.22 4.26
C CYS A 97 -15.71 -11.66 5.05
N ASP A 98 -15.96 -11.13 6.24
CA ASP A 98 -14.91 -10.49 7.06
C ASP A 98 -13.71 -11.42 7.34
N SER A 99 -13.96 -12.70 7.64
CA SER A 99 -12.87 -13.66 7.88
C SER A 99 -12.02 -13.97 6.63
N CYS A 100 -12.63 -13.93 5.44
CA CYS A 100 -11.87 -14.10 4.20
C CYS A 100 -11.12 -12.81 3.83
N HIS A 101 -11.73 -11.65 4.09
CA HIS A 101 -11.08 -10.36 3.89
C HIS A 101 -9.81 -10.22 4.72
N GLU A 102 -9.87 -10.58 6.01
CA GLU A 102 -8.71 -10.57 6.91
C GLU A 102 -7.59 -11.51 6.43
N ARG A 103 -7.94 -12.74 6.01
CA ARG A 103 -6.95 -13.69 5.49
C ARG A 103 -6.18 -13.16 4.27
N LEU A 104 -6.88 -12.47 3.36
CA LEU A 104 -6.28 -11.88 2.16
C LEU A 104 -5.29 -10.75 2.47
N HIS A 105 -5.51 -10.01 3.57
CA HIS A 105 -4.55 -9.00 4.06
C HIS A 105 -3.36 -9.61 4.79
N LEU A 106 -3.48 -10.82 5.34
CA LEU A 106 -2.38 -11.51 6.02
C LEU A 106 -1.44 -12.25 5.06
N GLU A 107 -1.95 -12.80 3.96
CA GLU A 107 -1.15 -13.52 2.95
C GLU A 107 -0.15 -12.62 2.21
N VAL A 108 -0.31 -11.29 2.26
CA VAL A 108 0.69 -10.35 1.72
C VAL A 108 1.86 -10.07 2.67
N ALA A 109 1.87 -10.66 3.87
CA ALA A 109 2.89 -10.48 4.90
C ALA A 109 3.53 -11.81 5.37
N SER A 110 4.28 -12.52 4.51
CA SER A 110 5.35 -13.51 4.87
C SER A 110 5.90 -14.18 3.59
N GLU A 111 7.20 -14.53 3.43
CA GLU A 111 7.96 -15.47 4.28
C GLU A 111 9.41 -15.07 4.67
N ASP A 112 10.05 -14.03 4.13
CA ASP A 112 11.50 -13.79 4.38
C ASP A 112 11.88 -12.46 5.05
N GLY A 113 10.93 -11.69 5.59
CA GLY A 113 11.24 -10.41 6.24
C GLY A 113 11.96 -9.39 5.33
N GLN A 114 11.96 -9.64 4.03
CA GLN A 114 12.38 -8.73 2.97
C GLN A 114 11.13 -8.29 2.24
N PRO A 115 10.97 -6.97 1.95
CA PRO A 115 9.84 -6.51 1.17
C PRO A 115 9.89 -7.20 -0.20
N ALA A 116 8.84 -7.94 -0.54
CA ALA A 116 8.67 -8.43 -1.89
C ALA A 116 8.58 -7.22 -2.81
N GLU A 117 9.56 -7.03 -3.70
CA GLU A 117 9.46 -6.08 -4.80
C GLU A 117 8.31 -6.53 -5.71
N ARG A 118 7.10 -6.07 -5.38
CA ARG A 118 5.98 -6.03 -6.31
C ARG A 118 5.87 -4.59 -6.74
N ASP A 119 6.00 -4.35 -8.05
CA ASP A 119 5.94 -3.03 -8.71
C ASP A 119 4.60 -2.28 -8.53
N ASP A 120 3.73 -2.77 -7.65
CA ASP A 120 2.50 -2.11 -7.23
C ASP A 120 2.64 -1.76 -5.73
N GLU A 121 3.38 -0.68 -5.46
CA GLU A 121 3.41 -0.01 -4.16
C GLU A 121 1.98 0.43 -3.80
N ILE A 122 1.25 -0.41 -3.05
CA ILE A 122 0.37 -0.08 -1.91
C ILE A 122 0.18 -1.40 -1.13
N THR A 123 0.82 -1.50 0.02
CA THR A 123 0.48 -2.45 1.09
C THR A 123 0.19 -1.63 2.34
N PHE A 124 -0.98 -1.86 2.96
CA PHE A 124 -1.46 -1.17 4.17
C PHE A 124 -0.59 -1.45 5.39
#